data_AF-A0A7S0D4K1-F1
#
_entry.id   AF-A0A7S0D4K1-F1
#
_cell.length_a   1.000
_cell.length_b   1.000
_cell.length_c   1.000
_cell.angle_alpha   90.00
_cell.angle_beta   90.00
_cell.angle_gamma   90.00
#
_symmetry.space_group_name_H-M   'P 1'
#
loop_
_entity.id
_entity.type
_entity.pdbx_description
1 polymer ?
#
loop_
_entity_poly.entity_id
_entity_poly.type
_entity_poly.pdbx_seq_one_letter_code
_entity_poly.pdbx_strand_id
1 'polypeptide(L)'
;KYVFAVLLGLAVHGLVALPAMYTALVAAREGGRRGLGRGLARDARRAPLDAFAVLRGGAPAFAAAFATDSSSAALPKTIQCALDLRVPASIAKFSLPLGATLNMNGTALYEALTVLFVAQVHEINLSLGQTLVVALTSTVAAVGAAAIPSAGLVTMFMVLQAAGLGKYGDDVGALLALDWFLDRARTVVNVEGDLFVAAALAAWEAPPDETEEPRWVSEGDIGDVSR
;
A
#
# COMPACT_ATOMS: atom_id res chain seq x y z
N LYS A 1 -23.57 -6.91 -7.03
CA LYS A 1 -22.97 -7.93 -6.13
C LYS A 1 -21.45 -7.89 -6.20
N TYR A 2 -20.84 -8.01 -7.39
CA TYR A 2 -19.39 -7.90 -7.61
C TYR A 2 -18.73 -6.65 -6.98
N VAL A 3 -19.14 -5.44 -7.40
CA VAL A 3 -18.56 -4.17 -6.92
C VAL A 3 -18.57 -4.07 -5.40
N PHE A 4 -19.68 -4.49 -4.77
CA PHE A 4 -19.78 -4.50 -3.32
C PHE A 4 -18.75 -5.45 -2.68
N ALA A 5 -18.56 -6.64 -3.24
CA ALA A 5 -17.57 -7.60 -2.73
C ALA A 5 -16.14 -7.06 -2.85
N VAL A 6 -15.80 -6.44 -3.98
CA VAL A 6 -14.49 -5.80 -4.19
C VAL A 6 -14.27 -4.66 -3.20
N LEU A 7 -15.22 -3.72 -3.11
CA LEU A 7 -15.10 -2.58 -2.22
C LEU A 7 -15.06 -3.00 -0.76
N LEU A 8 -15.84 -4.00 -0.37
CA LEU A 8 -15.80 -4.56 0.98
C LEU A 8 -14.44 -5.20 1.26
N GLY A 9 -13.90 -5.98 0.32
CA GLY A 9 -12.57 -6.58 0.45
C GLY A 9 -11.48 -5.52 0.62
N LEU A 10 -11.48 -4.50 -0.24
CA LEU A 10 -10.56 -3.37 -0.15
C LEU A 10 -10.70 -2.61 1.17
N ALA A 11 -11.94 -2.35 1.62
CA ALA A 11 -12.19 -1.67 2.89
C ALA A 11 -11.72 -2.51 4.09
N VAL A 12 -11.94 -3.82 4.08
CA VAL A 12 -11.42 -4.73 5.12
C VAL A 12 -9.89 -4.75 5.11
N HIS A 13 -9.27 -4.77 3.94
CA HIS A 13 -7.81 -4.74 3.84
C HIS A 13 -7.23 -3.42 4.36
N GLY A 14 -7.73 -2.28 3.85
CA GLY A 14 -7.30 -0.94 4.25
C GLY A 14 -7.60 -0.65 5.72
N LEU A 15 -8.86 -0.74 6.14
CA LEU A 15 -9.27 -0.26 7.46
C LEU A 15 -9.05 -1.26 8.61
N VAL A 16 -8.75 -2.53 8.31
CA VAL A 16 -8.58 -3.56 9.35
C VAL A 16 -7.25 -4.27 9.20
N ALA A 17 -6.98 -4.90 8.06
CA ALA A 17 -5.80 -5.75 7.91
C ALA A 17 -4.48 -4.96 8.03
N LEU A 18 -4.35 -3.85 7.30
CA LEU A 18 -3.17 -2.99 7.34
C LEU A 18 -2.93 -2.37 8.74
N PRO A 19 -3.92 -1.72 9.38
CA PRO A 19 -3.81 -1.25 10.76
C PRO A 19 -3.42 -2.32 11.76
N ALA A 20 -4.00 -3.52 11.65
CA ALA A 20 -3.71 -4.63 12.54
C ALA A 20 -2.27 -5.13 12.34
N MET A 21 -1.83 -5.30 11.09
CA MET A 21 -0.45 -5.69 10.76
C MET A 21 0.55 -4.65 11.26
N TYR A 22 0.30 -3.36 11.01
CA TYR A 22 1.13 -2.26 11.49
C TYR A 22 1.24 -2.28 13.03
N THR A 23 0.10 -2.39 13.72
CA THR A 23 0.06 -2.42 15.18
C THR A 23 0.81 -3.63 15.74
N ALA A 24 0.66 -4.80 15.12
CA ALA A 24 1.38 -6.01 15.51
C ALA A 24 2.89 -5.87 15.32
N LEU A 25 3.35 -5.27 14.20
CA LEU A 25 4.77 -4.99 13.95
C LEU A 25 5.34 -4.03 15.00
N VAL A 26 4.65 -2.92 15.27
CA VAL A 26 5.08 -1.96 16.30
C VAL A 26 5.14 -2.62 17.68
N ALA A 27 4.12 -3.40 18.05
CA ALA A 27 4.08 -4.11 19.32
C ALA A 27 5.19 -5.17 19.47
N ALA A 28 5.50 -5.90 18.39
CA ALA A 28 6.58 -6.89 18.38
C ALA A 28 7.95 -6.26 18.69
N ARG A 29 8.23 -5.07 18.14
CA ARG A 29 9.43 -4.30 18.48
C ARG A 29 9.50 -3.95 19.96
N GLU A 30 8.39 -3.46 20.52
CA GLU A 30 8.35 -3.09 21.94
C GLU A 30 8.58 -4.29 22.86
N GLY A 31 7.99 -5.44 22.52
CA GLY A 31 8.22 -6.71 23.22
C GLY A 31 9.69 -7.13 23.21
N GLY A 32 10.35 -7.05 22.04
CA GLY A 32 11.77 -7.35 21.90
C GLY A 32 12.68 -6.43 22.71
N ARG A 33 12.38 -5.13 22.78
CA ARG A 33 13.16 -4.16 23.59
C ARG A 33 13.01 -4.40 25.09
N ARG A 34 11.83 -4.80 25.55
CA ARG A 34 11.58 -5.17 26.95
C ARG A 34 12.35 -6.43 27.35
N GLY A 35 12.40 -7.44 26.46
CA GLY A 35 13.16 -8.68 26.68
C GLY A 35 14.68 -8.47 26.75
N LEU A 36 15.22 -7.46 26.06
CA LEU A 36 16.65 -7.14 26.07
C LEU A 36 17.12 -6.33 27.31
N GLY A 37 16.24 -6.04 28.28
CA GLY A 37 16.61 -5.27 29.47
C GLY A 37 17.05 -3.83 29.19
N ARG A 38 16.88 -3.33 27.96
CA ARG A 38 17.15 -1.94 27.60
C ARG A 38 16.05 -1.07 28.21
N GLY A 39 16.34 -0.58 29.42
CA GLY A 39 15.50 0.36 30.16
C GLY A 39 15.06 1.51 29.27
N LEU A 40 13.76 1.80 29.36
CA LEU A 40 13.03 2.84 28.67
C LEU A 40 13.59 4.23 29.02
N ALA A 41 14.77 4.59 28.54
CA ALA A 41 15.03 5.98 28.18
C ALA A 41 14.14 6.28 26.97
N ARG A 42 12.84 6.43 27.25
CA ARG A 42 11.88 7.00 26.31
C ARG A 42 12.41 8.39 26.03
N ASP A 43 13.04 8.60 24.87
CA ASP A 43 12.91 9.91 24.28
C ASP A 43 11.42 10.07 23.98
N ALA A 44 10.69 10.69 24.91
CA ALA A 44 9.24 10.86 24.87
C ALA A 44 8.78 11.61 23.61
N ARG A 45 9.73 12.14 22.83
CA ARG A 45 9.53 12.89 21.61
C ARG A 45 9.17 12.04 20.38
N ARG A 46 9.33 10.71 20.41
CA ARG A 46 8.92 9.81 19.29
C ARG A 46 8.35 8.46 19.77
N ALA A 47 7.21 8.50 20.47
CA ALA A 47 6.37 7.30 20.58
C ALA A 47 5.92 6.84 19.18
N PRO A 48 5.83 5.52 18.92
CA PRO A 48 5.32 5.06 17.64
C PRO A 48 3.89 5.60 17.43
N LEU A 49 3.57 5.96 16.20
CA LEU A 49 2.23 6.40 15.84
C LEU A 49 1.25 5.26 16.11
N ASP A 50 0.03 5.59 16.55
CA ASP A 50 -1.05 4.63 16.47
C ASP A 50 -1.55 4.53 15.01
N ALA A 51 -2.16 3.40 14.66
CA ALA A 51 -2.62 3.18 13.29
C ALA A 51 -3.64 4.22 12.82
N PHE A 52 -4.48 4.73 13.73
CA PHE A 52 -5.48 5.73 13.42
C PHE A 52 -4.86 7.09 13.09
N ALA A 53 -3.77 7.46 13.77
CA ALA A 53 -2.99 8.65 13.49
C ALA A 53 -2.36 8.58 12.10
N VAL A 54 -1.85 7.41 11.69
CA VAL A 54 -1.34 7.18 10.33
C VAL A 54 -2.45 7.38 9.30
N LEU A 55 -3.63 6.77 9.50
CA LEU A 55 -4.78 6.93 8.61
C LEU A 55 -5.23 8.39 8.50
N ARG A 56 -5.37 9.05 9.65
CA ARG A 56 -5.83 10.45 9.72
C ARG A 56 -4.83 11.40 9.09
N GLY A 57 -3.53 11.21 9.33
CA GLY A 57 -2.47 12.03 8.72
C GLY A 57 -2.27 11.77 7.22
N GLY A 58 -2.58 10.55 6.77
CA GLY A 58 -2.53 10.15 5.36
C GLY A 58 -3.73 10.57 4.52
N ALA A 59 -4.85 10.98 5.14
CA ALA A 59 -6.10 11.29 4.44
C ALA A 59 -5.95 12.23 3.21
N PRO A 60 -5.12 13.30 3.24
CA PRO A 60 -4.90 14.11 2.05
C PRO A 60 -4.22 13.37 0.89
N ALA A 61 -3.29 12.45 1.18
CA ALA A 61 -2.66 11.61 0.17
C ALA A 61 -3.64 10.59 -0.41
N PHE A 62 -4.53 10.03 0.42
CA PHE A 62 -5.59 9.12 -0.03
C PHE A 62 -6.59 9.83 -0.94
N ALA A 63 -6.99 11.05 -0.59
CA ALA A 63 -7.83 11.88 -1.45
C ALA A 63 -7.15 12.20 -2.80
N ALA A 64 -5.85 12.51 -2.78
CA ALA A 64 -5.07 12.72 -4.00
C ALA A 64 -5.03 11.45 -4.86
N ALA A 65 -4.70 10.30 -4.27
CA ALA A 65 -4.66 9.01 -4.95
C ALA A 65 -6.00 8.63 -5.59
N PHE A 66 -7.11 8.85 -4.88
CA PHE A 66 -8.44 8.63 -5.42
C PHE A 66 -8.77 9.57 -6.60
N ALA A 67 -8.35 10.84 -6.51
CA ALA A 67 -8.61 11.82 -7.54
C ALA A 67 -7.77 11.58 -8.80
N THR A 68 -6.51 11.17 -8.63
CA THR A 68 -5.57 10.95 -9.74
C THR A 68 -5.60 9.55 -10.32
N ASP A 69 -6.16 8.57 -9.59
CA ASP A 69 -6.12 7.15 -9.97
C ASP A 69 -4.68 6.62 -10.12
N SER A 70 -3.73 7.22 -9.38
CA SER A 70 -2.31 6.93 -9.54
C SER A 70 -1.50 7.15 -8.25
N SER A 71 -0.83 6.08 -7.79
CA SER A 71 0.07 6.13 -6.63
C SER A 71 1.28 7.03 -6.88
N SER A 72 1.83 7.01 -8.10
CA SER A 72 2.97 7.85 -8.47
C SER A 72 2.58 9.33 -8.61
N ALA A 73 1.39 9.64 -9.11
CA ALA A 73 0.88 11.03 -9.13
C ALA A 73 0.56 11.55 -7.72
N ALA A 74 0.12 10.68 -6.81
CA ALA A 74 -0.14 11.03 -5.41
C ALA A 74 1.14 11.10 -4.54
N LEU A 75 2.25 10.52 -5.00
CA LEU A 75 3.49 10.37 -4.25
C LEU A 75 4.01 11.66 -3.59
N PRO A 76 4.02 12.84 -4.26
CA PRO A 76 4.46 14.08 -3.60
C PRO A 76 3.62 14.40 -2.35
N LYS A 77 2.31 14.13 -2.41
CA LYS A 77 1.41 14.33 -1.27
C LYS A 77 1.62 13.27 -0.20
N THR A 78 1.84 12.02 -0.59
CA THR A 78 2.16 10.92 0.33
C THR A 78 3.44 11.21 1.12
N ILE A 79 4.49 11.70 0.46
CA ILE A 79 5.74 12.12 1.11
C ILE A 79 5.47 13.26 2.10
N GLN A 80 4.71 14.27 1.70
CA GLN A 80 4.35 15.37 2.61
C GLN A 80 3.62 14.86 3.86
N CYS A 81 2.59 14.02 3.70
CA CYS A 81 1.86 13.41 4.80
C CYS A 81 2.78 12.58 5.73
N ALA A 82 3.73 11.82 5.17
CA ALA A 82 4.70 11.07 5.97
C ALA A 82 5.61 11.99 6.80
N LEU A 83 6.10 13.09 6.21
CA LEU A 83 6.92 14.07 6.92
C LEU A 83 6.13 14.78 8.04
N ASP A 84 4.86 15.13 7.78
CA ASP A 84 3.96 15.71 8.78
C ASP A 84 3.70 14.75 9.95
N LEU A 85 3.67 13.43 9.65
CA LEU A 85 3.63 12.34 10.63
C LEU A 85 4.97 12.08 11.32
N ARG A 86 6.00 12.89 11.04
CA ARG A 86 7.37 12.78 11.59
C ARG A 86 8.11 11.50 11.19
N VAL A 87 7.73 10.88 10.07
CA VAL A 87 8.55 9.84 9.43
C VAL A 87 9.86 10.50 8.96
N PRO A 88 11.04 9.94 9.28
CA PRO A 88 12.32 10.46 8.82
C PRO A 88 12.36 10.66 7.30
N ALA A 89 12.90 11.79 6.84
CA ALA A 89 12.92 12.12 5.43
C ALA A 89 13.69 11.09 4.58
N SER A 90 14.73 10.47 5.13
CA SER A 90 15.46 9.37 4.48
C SER A 90 14.54 8.18 4.19
N ILE A 91 13.76 7.74 5.18
CA ILE A 91 12.78 6.66 5.04
C ILE A 91 11.68 7.05 4.06
N ALA A 92 11.07 8.23 4.23
CA ALA A 92 9.96 8.66 3.38
C ALA A 92 10.37 8.80 1.91
N LYS A 93 11.51 9.44 1.63
CA LYS A 93 12.01 9.67 0.26
C LYS A 93 12.56 8.40 -0.40
N PHE A 94 12.82 7.33 0.35
CA PHE A 94 13.26 6.04 -0.19
C PHE A 94 12.13 5.03 -0.31
N SER A 95 11.41 4.78 0.79
CA SER A 95 10.40 3.71 0.85
C SER A 95 9.13 4.05 0.08
N LEU A 96 8.66 5.30 0.06
CA LEU A 96 7.41 5.66 -0.61
C LEU A 96 7.52 5.60 -2.14
N PRO A 97 8.59 6.09 -2.80
CA PRO A 97 8.75 5.89 -4.25
C PRO A 97 8.86 4.41 -4.63
N LEU A 98 9.53 3.61 -3.79
CA LEU A 98 9.63 2.17 -4.00
C LEU A 98 8.26 1.49 -3.84
N GLY A 99 7.52 1.84 -2.78
CA GLY A 99 6.17 1.37 -2.50
C GLY A 99 5.20 1.70 -3.64
N ALA A 100 5.23 2.92 -4.16
CA ALA A 100 4.35 3.34 -5.26
C ALA A 100 4.50 2.50 -6.55
N THR A 101 5.57 1.71 -6.67
CA THR A 101 5.78 0.76 -7.78
C THR A 101 5.57 -0.69 -7.37
N LEU A 102 6.05 -1.10 -6.19
CA LEU A 102 6.03 -2.51 -5.77
C LEU A 102 4.80 -2.90 -4.93
N ASN A 103 4.20 -1.95 -4.22
CA ASN A 103 3.05 -2.22 -3.37
C ASN A 103 1.75 -2.07 -4.17
N MET A 104 1.30 -3.20 -4.70
CA MET A 104 0.05 -3.30 -5.46
C MET A 104 -0.96 -4.25 -4.80
N ASN A 105 -1.07 -4.20 -3.47
CA ASN A 105 -1.97 -5.07 -2.69
C ASN A 105 -3.45 -4.91 -3.09
N GLY A 106 -3.91 -3.68 -3.34
CA GLY A 106 -5.26 -3.41 -3.82
C GLY A 106 -5.52 -4.05 -5.19
N THR A 107 -4.52 -4.02 -6.08
CA THR A 107 -4.59 -4.66 -7.41
C THR A 107 -4.62 -6.18 -7.29
N ALA A 108 -3.74 -6.77 -6.48
CA ALA A 108 -3.72 -8.22 -6.25
C ALA A 108 -5.04 -8.71 -5.64
N LEU A 109 -5.57 -7.98 -4.65
CA LEU A 109 -6.84 -8.32 -4.01
C LEU A 109 -8.01 -8.26 -4.99
N TYR A 110 -8.03 -7.23 -5.84
CA TYR A 110 -9.03 -7.09 -6.90
C TYR A 110 -8.99 -8.24 -7.91
N GLU A 111 -7.80 -8.59 -8.40
CA GLU A 111 -7.62 -9.72 -9.32
C GLU A 111 -8.10 -11.03 -8.69
N ALA A 112 -7.69 -11.31 -7.45
CA ALA A 112 -8.11 -12.51 -6.74
C ALA A 112 -9.64 -12.55 -6.53
N LEU A 113 -10.25 -11.45 -6.08
CA LEU A 113 -11.70 -11.35 -5.88
C LEU A 113 -12.48 -11.47 -7.19
N THR A 114 -11.91 -11.00 -8.29
CA THR A 114 -12.51 -11.13 -9.63
C THR A 114 -12.55 -12.58 -10.07
N VAL A 115 -11.44 -13.30 -9.94
CA VAL A 115 -11.39 -14.74 -10.26
C VAL A 115 -12.36 -15.53 -9.39
N LEU A 116 -12.42 -15.23 -8.09
CA LEU A 116 -13.38 -15.86 -7.17
C LEU A 116 -14.83 -15.57 -7.58
N PHE A 117 -15.13 -14.33 -7.97
CA PHE A 117 -16.46 -13.95 -8.43
C PHE A 117 -16.86 -14.67 -9.72
N VAL A 118 -15.97 -14.72 -10.72
CA VAL A 118 -16.20 -15.43 -11.97
C VAL A 118 -16.44 -16.93 -11.70
N ALA A 119 -15.63 -17.55 -10.85
CA ALA A 119 -15.83 -18.94 -10.44
C ALA A 119 -17.22 -19.15 -9.82
N GLN A 120 -17.65 -18.25 -8.93
CA GLN A 120 -18.95 -18.33 -8.27
C GLN A 120 -20.13 -18.16 -9.24
N VAL A 121 -20.03 -17.23 -10.20
CA VAL A 121 -21.09 -16.99 -11.19
C VAL A 121 -21.30 -18.21 -12.09
N HIS A 122 -20.23 -18.94 -12.39
CA HIS A 122 -20.27 -20.16 -13.20
C HIS A 122 -20.39 -21.45 -12.38
N GLU A 123 -20.66 -21.33 -11.07
CA GLU A 123 -20.82 -22.47 -10.14
C GLU A 123 -19.60 -23.41 -10.11
N ILE A 124 -18.41 -22.85 -10.36
CA ILE A 124 -17.13 -23.56 -10.31
C ILE A 124 -16.57 -23.50 -8.90
N ASN A 125 -16.38 -24.66 -8.29
CA ASN A 125 -15.71 -24.77 -7.01
C ASN A 125 -14.19 -24.77 -7.21
N LEU A 126 -13.51 -23.72 -6.75
CA LEU A 126 -12.06 -23.67 -6.76
C LEU A 126 -11.51 -24.54 -5.63
N SER A 127 -10.60 -25.44 -5.97
CA SER A 127 -9.84 -26.16 -4.95
C SER A 127 -8.96 -25.22 -4.13
N LEU A 128 -8.53 -25.67 -2.95
CA LEU A 128 -7.56 -24.92 -2.13
C LEU A 128 -6.26 -24.63 -2.92
N GLY A 129 -5.80 -25.61 -3.72
CA GLY A 129 -4.63 -25.43 -4.58
C GLY A 129 -4.82 -24.32 -5.63
N GLN A 130 -5.98 -24.29 -6.29
CA GLN A 130 -6.29 -23.22 -7.25
C GLN A 130 -6.40 -21.85 -6.57
N THR A 131 -6.99 -21.79 -5.38
CA THR A 131 -7.10 -20.55 -4.60
C THR A 131 -5.71 -20.01 -4.23
N LEU A 132 -4.78 -20.89 -3.84
CA LEU A 132 -3.38 -20.51 -3.57
C LEU A 132 -2.67 -20.04 -4.84
N VAL A 133 -2.88 -20.73 -5.97
CA VAL A 133 -2.34 -20.29 -7.27
C VAL A 133 -2.86 -18.90 -7.60
N VAL A 134 -4.15 -18.63 -7.47
CA VAL A 134 -4.75 -17.31 -7.71
C VAL A 134 -4.14 -16.24 -6.81
N ALA A 135 -3.95 -16.51 -5.52
CA ALA A 135 -3.34 -15.55 -4.60
C ALA A 135 -1.88 -15.23 -4.99
N LEU A 136 -1.10 -16.24 -5.37
CA LEU A 136 0.30 -16.06 -5.78
C LEU A 136 0.40 -15.33 -7.13
N THR A 137 -0.38 -15.77 -8.13
CA THR A 137 -0.33 -15.18 -9.47
C THR A 137 -0.86 -13.77 -9.49
N SER A 138 -1.93 -13.46 -8.75
CA SER A 138 -2.40 -12.07 -8.60
C SER A 138 -1.37 -11.18 -7.93
N THR A 139 -0.65 -11.67 -6.92
CA THR A 139 0.43 -10.89 -6.29
C THR A 139 1.54 -10.58 -7.30
N VAL A 140 2.01 -11.59 -8.03
CA VAL A 140 3.08 -11.42 -9.04
C VAL A 140 2.61 -10.52 -10.19
N ALA A 141 1.38 -10.74 -10.69
CA ALA A 141 0.81 -9.97 -11.78
C ALA A 141 0.60 -8.51 -11.39
N ALA A 142 0.09 -8.25 -10.18
CA ALA A 142 -0.06 -6.91 -9.64
C ALA A 142 1.26 -6.14 -9.61
N VAL A 143 2.34 -6.72 -9.07
CA VAL A 143 3.67 -6.07 -9.09
C VAL A 143 4.15 -5.83 -10.52
N GLY A 144 3.92 -6.79 -11.43
CA GLY A 144 4.25 -6.65 -12.85
C GLY A 144 3.45 -5.56 -13.59
N ALA A 145 2.22 -5.28 -13.14
CA ALA A 145 1.33 -4.28 -13.72
C ALA A 145 1.90 -2.86 -13.63
N ALA A 146 2.69 -2.58 -12.59
CA ALA A 146 3.28 -1.27 -12.32
C ALA A 146 4.10 -0.68 -13.49
N ALA A 147 4.65 -1.55 -14.35
CA ALA A 147 5.51 -1.16 -15.45
C ALA A 147 4.75 -0.89 -16.77
N ILE A 148 3.45 -1.21 -16.85
CA ILE A 148 2.71 -1.21 -18.12
C ILE A 148 1.47 -0.30 -17.99
N PRO A 149 1.34 0.76 -18.82
CA PRO A 149 0.12 1.56 -18.88
C PRO A 149 -1.08 0.68 -19.25
N SER A 150 -2.22 0.84 -18.55
CA SER A 150 -3.44 0.03 -18.77
C SER A 150 -3.25 -1.48 -18.59
N ALA A 151 -2.30 -1.90 -17.74
CA ALA A 151 -2.00 -3.31 -17.47
C ALA A 151 -3.15 -4.12 -16.87
N GLY A 152 -4.11 -3.47 -16.20
CA GLY A 152 -5.11 -4.14 -15.36
C GLY A 152 -5.91 -5.23 -16.10
N LEU A 153 -6.14 -5.06 -17.40
CA LEU A 153 -6.77 -6.10 -18.21
C LEU A 153 -5.85 -7.29 -18.49
N VAL A 154 -4.61 -7.01 -18.90
CA VAL A 154 -3.63 -8.03 -19.24
C VAL A 154 -3.33 -8.91 -18.03
N THR A 155 -3.17 -8.30 -16.86
CA THR A 155 -2.89 -9.02 -15.62
C THR A 155 -4.10 -9.81 -15.14
N MET A 156 -5.32 -9.26 -15.26
CA MET A 156 -6.54 -10.01 -14.97
C MET A 156 -6.68 -11.28 -15.82
N PHE A 157 -6.45 -11.19 -17.14
CA PHE A 157 -6.47 -12.34 -18.03
C PHE A 157 -5.42 -13.39 -17.65
N MET A 158 -4.22 -12.96 -17.22
CA MET A 158 -3.17 -13.85 -16.76
C MET A 158 -3.60 -14.65 -15.52
N VAL A 159 -4.19 -13.97 -14.53
CA VAL A 159 -4.63 -14.62 -13.27
C VAL A 159 -5.79 -15.59 -13.54
N LEU A 160 -6.75 -15.23 -14.40
CA LEU A 160 -7.82 -16.13 -14.81
C LEU A 160 -7.33 -17.37 -15.54
N GLN A 161 -6.36 -17.22 -16.45
CA GLN A 161 -5.74 -18.37 -17.11
C GLN A 161 -5.03 -19.28 -16.11
N ALA A 162 -4.29 -18.71 -15.16
CA ALA A 162 -3.63 -19.48 -14.10
C ALA A 162 -4.62 -20.25 -13.21
N ALA A 163 -5.83 -19.74 -13.03
CA ALA A 163 -6.91 -20.41 -12.30
C ALA A 163 -7.60 -21.54 -13.10
N GLY A 164 -7.30 -21.66 -14.40
CA GLY A 164 -8.02 -22.55 -15.32
C GLY A 164 -9.36 -21.98 -15.81
N LEU A 165 -9.59 -20.67 -15.62
CA LEU A 165 -10.83 -19.96 -15.96
C LEU A 165 -10.71 -19.06 -17.19
N GLY A 166 -9.65 -19.20 -17.99
CA GLY A 166 -9.39 -18.32 -19.14
C GLY A 166 -10.51 -18.24 -20.17
N LYS A 167 -11.34 -19.29 -20.31
CA LYS A 167 -12.51 -19.30 -21.19
C LYS A 167 -13.63 -18.33 -20.78
N TYR A 168 -13.61 -17.83 -19.55
CA TYR A 168 -14.56 -16.85 -19.01
C TYR A 168 -14.04 -15.41 -19.10
N GLY A 169 -13.04 -15.18 -19.95
CA GLY A 169 -12.44 -13.86 -20.15
C GLY A 169 -13.45 -12.78 -20.55
N ASP A 170 -14.48 -13.13 -21.32
CA ASP A 170 -15.50 -12.20 -21.78
C ASP A 170 -16.32 -11.62 -20.60
N ASP A 171 -16.48 -12.38 -19.51
CA ASP A 171 -17.18 -11.92 -18.31
C ASP A 171 -16.42 -10.78 -17.62
N VAL A 172 -15.08 -10.74 -17.73
CA VAL A 172 -14.24 -9.64 -17.23
C VAL A 172 -14.52 -8.36 -18.01
N GLY A 173 -14.76 -8.48 -19.32
CA GLY A 173 -15.10 -7.34 -20.17
C GLY A 173 -16.33 -6.59 -19.68
N ALA A 174 -17.31 -7.30 -19.10
CA ALA A 174 -18.48 -6.67 -18.48
C ALA A 174 -18.16 -5.97 -17.15
N LEU A 175 -17.15 -6.45 -16.40
CA LEU A 175 -16.71 -5.88 -15.13
C LEU A 175 -15.94 -4.56 -15.32
N LEU A 176 -15.34 -4.35 -16.50
CA LEU A 176 -14.62 -3.12 -16.87
C LEU A 176 -15.48 -1.86 -16.82
N ALA A 177 -16.79 -1.98 -17.00
CA ALA A 177 -17.69 -0.84 -16.97
C ALA A 177 -17.61 -0.05 -15.65
N LEU A 178 -17.14 -0.71 -14.57
CA LEU A 178 -17.01 -0.13 -13.24
C LEU A 178 -15.54 -0.07 -12.78
N ASP A 179 -14.60 -0.51 -13.62
CA ASP A 179 -13.19 -0.57 -13.26
C ASP A 179 -12.59 0.81 -13.03
N TRP A 180 -13.05 1.83 -13.76
CA TRP A 180 -12.65 3.22 -13.50
C TRP A 180 -12.87 3.62 -12.03
N PHE A 181 -13.94 3.16 -11.38
CA PHE A 181 -14.20 3.48 -9.98
C PHE A 181 -13.40 2.58 -9.04
N LEU A 182 -13.31 1.29 -9.37
CA LEU A 182 -12.62 0.31 -8.56
C LEU A 182 -11.10 0.56 -8.54
N ASP A 183 -10.51 1.01 -9.65
CA ASP A 183 -9.09 1.36 -9.74
C ASP A 183 -8.73 2.44 -8.71
N ARG A 184 -9.53 3.51 -8.62
CA ARG A 184 -9.33 4.57 -7.62
C ARG A 184 -9.30 4.03 -6.20
N ALA A 185 -10.21 3.11 -5.88
CA ALA A 185 -10.24 2.46 -4.56
C ALA A 185 -8.99 1.58 -4.32
N ARG A 186 -8.52 0.88 -5.36
CA ARG A 186 -7.28 0.06 -5.31
C ARG A 186 -6.07 0.95 -5.08
N THR A 187 -5.97 2.08 -5.79
CA THR A 187 -4.88 3.05 -5.63
C THR A 187 -4.82 3.60 -4.21
N VAL A 188 -5.97 3.94 -3.62
CA VAL A 188 -6.02 4.42 -2.23
C VAL A 188 -5.43 3.39 -1.27
N VAL A 189 -5.84 2.13 -1.39
CA VAL A 189 -5.33 1.05 -0.52
C VAL A 189 -3.83 0.80 -0.71
N ASN A 190 -3.33 0.95 -1.93
CA ASN A 190 -1.88 0.86 -2.20
C ASN A 190 -1.12 1.98 -1.49
N VAL A 191 -1.56 3.24 -1.66
CA VAL A 191 -0.93 4.42 -1.02
C VAL A 191 -1.04 4.36 0.52
N GLU A 192 -2.16 3.85 1.03
CA GLU A 192 -2.35 3.57 2.46
C GLU A 192 -1.31 2.57 2.98
N GLY A 193 -1.11 1.46 2.26
CA GLY A 193 -0.08 0.47 2.59
C GLY A 193 1.33 1.07 2.59
N ASP A 194 1.66 1.92 1.61
CA ASP A 194 2.96 2.59 1.53
C ASP A 194 3.23 3.45 2.77
N LEU A 195 2.22 4.21 3.20
CA LEU A 195 2.32 5.06 4.37
C LEU A 195 2.47 4.25 5.66
N PHE A 196 1.74 3.13 5.80
CA PHE A 196 1.91 2.21 6.92
C PHE A 196 3.30 1.58 6.97
N VAL A 197 3.85 1.18 5.82
CA VAL A 197 5.21 0.64 5.74
C VAL A 197 6.23 1.69 6.12
N ALA A 198 6.13 2.92 5.61
CA ALA A 198 7.03 4.01 5.98
C ALA A 198 6.98 4.33 7.48
N ALA A 199 5.77 4.36 8.06
CA ALA A 199 5.57 4.53 9.49
C ALA A 199 6.13 3.36 10.31
N ALA A 200 6.01 2.13 9.82
CA ALA A 200 6.59 0.96 10.47
C ALA A 200 8.12 1.01 10.43
N LEU A 201 8.73 1.29 9.27
CA LEU A 201 10.17 1.45 9.15
C LEU A 201 10.69 2.52 10.11
N ALA A 202 10.02 3.68 10.18
CA ALA A 202 10.35 4.73 11.14
C ALA A 202 10.22 4.27 12.60
N ALA A 203 9.19 3.49 12.90
CA ALA A 203 9.03 2.91 14.20
C ALA A 203 10.11 1.87 14.51
N TRP A 204 10.72 1.21 13.52
CA TRP A 204 11.73 0.16 13.72
C TRP A 204 13.17 0.66 13.70
N GLU A 205 13.46 1.76 13.01
CA GLU A 205 14.79 2.37 12.97
C GLU A 205 15.20 2.94 14.34
N ALA A 206 16.50 2.89 14.64
CA ALA A 206 17.08 3.54 15.81
C ALA A 206 17.13 5.07 15.55
N PRO A 207 17.11 5.93 16.59
CA PRO A 207 17.35 7.34 16.35
C PRO A 207 18.69 7.51 15.62
N PRO A 208 18.77 8.34 14.57
CA PRO A 208 20.06 8.78 14.07
C PRO A 208 20.83 9.43 15.23
N ASP A 209 22.15 9.26 15.23
CA ASP A 209 23.01 9.96 16.18
C ASP A 209 22.72 11.46 16.08
N GLU A 210 22.51 12.14 17.21
CA GLU A 210 22.04 13.53 17.29
C GLU A 210 23.03 14.54 16.65
N THR A 211 24.15 14.05 16.14
CA THR A 211 25.24 14.83 15.53
C THR A 211 25.08 15.08 14.03
N GLU A 212 24.15 14.42 13.34
CA GLU A 212 23.86 14.72 11.93
C GLU A 212 22.69 15.70 11.81
N GLU A 213 23.03 16.99 11.74
CA GLU A 213 22.09 17.99 11.24
C GLU A 213 21.56 17.58 9.85
N PRO A 214 20.28 17.85 9.53
CA PRO A 214 19.76 17.58 8.20
C PRO A 214 20.62 18.37 7.19
N ARG A 215 21.25 17.66 6.25
CA ARG A 215 22.14 18.22 5.21
C ARG A 215 21.51 19.28 4.28
N TRP A 216 20.23 19.59 4.47
CA TRP A 216 19.49 20.62 3.76
C TRP A 216 19.27 21.89 4.61
N VAL A 217 19.77 21.92 5.85
CA VAL A 217 19.75 23.06 6.78
C VAL A 217 21.13 23.74 6.86
N SER A 218 22.13 23.30 6.10
CA SER A 218 23.31 24.14 5.90
C SER A 218 22.91 25.34 5.05
N GLU A 219 22.96 26.54 5.65
CA GLU A 219 22.72 27.89 5.12
C GLU A 219 23.59 28.28 3.89
N GLY A 220 23.95 27.34 3.01
CA GLY A 220 24.84 27.56 1.87
C GLY A 220 24.22 27.39 0.47
N ASP A 221 23.04 26.75 0.34
CA ASP A 221 22.50 26.36 -0.98
C ASP A 221 21.30 27.20 -1.46
N ILE A 222 20.88 28.20 -0.70
CA ILE A 222 19.98 29.26 -1.20
C ILE A 222 20.86 30.31 -1.88
N GLY A 223 21.19 30.05 -3.14
CA GLY A 223 21.82 31.03 -4.01
C GLY A 223 21.06 32.35 -3.97
N ASP A 224 21.80 33.40 -3.66
CA ASP A 224 21.44 34.81 -3.80
C ASP A 224 20.71 35.08 -5.12
N VAL A 225 19.38 35.16 -5.07
CA VAL A 225 18.55 35.68 -6.17
C VAL A 225 18.36 37.18 -5.95
N SER A 226 19.47 37.91 -5.84
CA SER A 226 19.48 39.37 -5.94
C SER A 226 20.72 39.85 -6.68
N ARG A 227 20.78 39.58 -7.99
CA ARG A 227 21.55 40.35 -8.99
C ARG A 227 21.12 40.01 -10.41
#